data_AF-A0A961EJG3-F1
#
_entry.id   AF-A0A961EJG3-F1
#
_cell.length_a   1.000
_cell.length_b   1.000
_cell.length_c   1.000
_cell.angle_alpha   90.00
_cell.angle_beta   90.00
_cell.angle_gamma   90.00
#
_symmetry.space_group_name_H-M   'P 1'
#
loop_
_entity.id
_entity.type
_entity.pdbx_description
1 polymer ?
#
loop_
_entity_poly.entity_id
_entity_poly.type
_entity_poly.pdbx_seq_one_letter_code
_entity_poly.pdbx_strand_id
1 'polypeptide(L)'
;MDWPDRGGLGARGARRTPRSCGRHGAPGGGLVLGGRPLHDRIADAVDSRVITRRSRFEVDLNRPRREAVYRTPADAWGLETWRDEVLDDELFRGCLTTWDTVYEQLADRLDPVAARGPFVLLDVHSDNRRRHGADAPPEPVADNPEVNVGTGSVDRSRFGPLIERFMTDLADPSLGCGPVDVRDNVKFEGRQLAWWVHDRYPRVGCVLALEFEKTFMDEWTGVPDEEKIACATANLAATLPGIETELDRLP
;
A
#
# COMPACT_ATOMS: atom_id res chain seq x y z
N MET A 1 -11.99 -3.76 -19.96
CA MET A 1 -10.81 -2.90 -20.23
C MET A 1 -9.62 -3.84 -20.22
N ASP A 2 -9.21 -4.29 -21.40
CA ASP A 2 -8.08 -5.22 -21.56
C ASP A 2 -6.78 -4.48 -21.23
N TRP A 3 -5.97 -5.08 -20.36
CA TRP A 3 -4.67 -4.56 -19.93
C TRP A 3 -3.55 -5.37 -20.60
N PRO A 4 -2.75 -4.81 -21.51
CA PRO A 4 -1.63 -5.55 -22.08
C PRO A 4 -0.44 -5.61 -21.09
N ASP A 5 -0.16 -6.84 -20.60
CA ASP A 5 1.13 -7.57 -20.50
C ASP A 5 2.45 -6.71 -20.53
N ARG A 6 3.52 -6.86 -19.73
CA ARG A 6 4.09 -7.91 -18.84
C ARG A 6 4.94 -7.24 -17.76
N GLY A 7 4.82 -7.71 -16.52
CA GLY A 7 5.34 -7.05 -15.32
C GLY A 7 6.86 -6.76 -15.26
N GLY A 8 7.16 -5.71 -14.50
CA GLY A 8 8.46 -5.47 -13.87
C GLY A 8 8.83 -6.60 -12.89
N LEU A 9 9.93 -6.43 -12.14
CA LEU A 9 10.59 -7.45 -11.29
C LEU A 9 9.70 -8.41 -10.47
N GLY A 10 8.44 -8.06 -10.17
CA GLY A 10 7.47 -8.98 -9.56
C GLY A 10 7.02 -10.16 -10.45
N ALA A 11 7.18 -10.07 -11.78
CA ALA A 11 6.69 -11.07 -12.74
C ALA A 11 7.80 -11.85 -13.47
N ARG A 12 9.06 -11.39 -13.44
CA ARG A 12 10.15 -12.09 -14.12
C ARG A 12 10.94 -12.96 -13.14
N GLY A 13 10.83 -14.27 -13.34
CA GLY A 13 11.89 -15.20 -12.95
C GLY A 13 11.65 -16.02 -11.69
N ALA A 14 10.61 -16.87 -11.69
CA ALA A 14 10.59 -18.25 -11.20
C ALA A 14 9.14 -18.60 -10.86
N ARG A 15 8.54 -19.55 -11.60
CA ARG A 15 7.29 -20.19 -11.18
C ARG A 15 7.49 -20.69 -9.74
N ARG A 16 6.70 -20.19 -8.79
CA ARG A 16 6.91 -20.51 -7.38
C ARG A 16 6.59 -21.98 -7.16
N THR A 17 7.50 -22.71 -6.51
CA THR A 17 7.13 -24.01 -5.94
C THR A 17 6.32 -23.74 -4.68
N PRO A 18 5.13 -24.33 -4.53
CA PRO A 18 4.36 -24.16 -3.32
C PRO A 18 5.08 -24.87 -2.18
N ARG A 19 5.82 -24.13 -1.36
CA ARG A 19 6.54 -24.71 -0.21
C ARG A 19 5.94 -24.33 1.14
N SER A 20 5.01 -23.38 1.21
CA SER A 20 3.98 -23.23 2.25
C SER A 20 3.38 -21.82 2.24
N CYS A 21 2.06 -21.73 2.16
CA CYS A 21 1.34 -20.67 2.86
C CYS A 21 1.23 -21.11 4.33
N GLY A 22 1.69 -20.30 5.30
CA GLY A 22 1.37 -20.55 6.72
C GLY A 22 2.46 -21.10 7.66
N ARG A 23 3.76 -21.00 7.35
CA ARG A 23 4.82 -21.16 8.38
C ARG A 23 5.57 -19.85 8.56
N HIS A 24 5.72 -19.41 9.81
CA HIS A 24 6.33 -18.18 10.32
C HIS A 24 5.34 -17.04 10.60
N GLY A 25 5.09 -16.84 11.90
CA GLY A 25 4.44 -15.67 12.48
C GLY A 25 5.43 -14.50 12.63
N ALA A 26 4.92 -13.28 12.53
CA ALA A 26 5.70 -12.06 12.67
C ALA A 26 5.67 -11.54 14.13
N PRO A 27 6.80 -11.09 14.71
CA PRO A 27 6.80 -10.35 15.98
C PRO A 27 6.37 -8.88 15.77
N GLY A 28 5.93 -8.23 16.87
CA GLY A 28 5.30 -6.88 16.97
C GLY A 28 6.06 -5.71 16.34
N GLY A 29 5.52 -4.49 16.13
CA GLY A 29 4.25 -3.80 16.46
C GLY A 29 4.14 -2.49 15.64
N GLY A 30 2.99 -1.78 15.65
CA GLY A 30 2.66 -0.60 14.81
C GLY A 30 2.13 -0.98 13.40
N LEU A 31 1.48 -0.12 12.57
CA LEU A 31 0.70 -0.55 11.37
C LEU A 31 0.90 0.25 10.06
N VAL A 32 1.36 -0.44 9.01
CA VAL A 32 1.39 -0.12 7.56
C VAL A 32 1.25 -1.47 6.79
N LEU A 33 0.72 -1.58 5.57
CA LEU A 33 0.70 -2.86 4.81
C LEU A 33 1.47 -2.74 3.50
N GLY A 34 2.72 -3.23 3.46
CA GLY A 34 3.60 -3.10 2.30
C GLY A 34 4.31 -4.39 1.90
N GLY A 35 4.16 -4.83 0.64
CA GLY A 35 4.76 -6.04 0.06
C GLY A 35 5.41 -5.83 -1.32
N ARG A 36 5.81 -4.58 -1.64
CA ARG A 36 6.49 -4.17 -2.89
C ARG A 36 7.86 -3.55 -2.52
N PRO A 37 8.87 -3.60 -3.40
CA PRO A 37 10.22 -3.22 -3.00
C PRO A 37 10.32 -1.74 -2.58
N LEU A 38 11.06 -1.51 -1.50
CA LEU A 38 11.62 -0.22 -1.03
C LEU A 38 10.63 0.84 -0.51
N HIS A 39 9.31 0.70 -0.71
CA HIS A 39 8.36 1.65 -0.09
C HIS A 39 8.27 1.50 1.43
N ASP A 40 8.68 0.35 1.98
CA ASP A 40 8.85 0.13 3.41
C ASP A 40 9.89 1.09 4.01
N ARG A 41 10.85 1.55 3.21
CA ARG A 41 11.84 2.58 3.57
C ARG A 41 11.26 3.99 3.54
N ILE A 42 10.32 4.28 2.64
CA ILE A 42 9.57 5.55 2.67
C ILE A 42 8.74 5.62 3.95
N ALA A 43 8.16 4.49 4.34
CA ALA A 43 7.41 4.38 5.59
C ALA A 43 8.28 4.57 6.84
N ASP A 44 9.63 4.56 6.79
CA ASP A 44 10.50 4.92 7.93
C ASP A 44 10.19 6.30 8.52
N ALA A 45 9.44 7.14 7.81
CA ALA A 45 8.89 8.39 8.32
C ALA A 45 8.03 8.23 9.59
N VAL A 46 7.45 7.04 9.81
CA VAL A 46 6.55 6.75 10.93
C VAL A 46 7.15 5.67 11.83
N ASP A 47 7.19 5.90 13.15
CA ASP A 47 7.77 4.95 14.10
C ASP A 47 6.98 3.63 14.19
N SER A 48 5.65 3.71 14.18
CA SER A 48 4.76 2.56 14.35
C SER A 48 4.37 1.92 13.01
N ARG A 49 4.88 0.71 12.71
CA ARG A 49 4.70 0.07 11.39
C ARG A 49 4.46 -1.44 11.41
N VAL A 50 3.53 -1.91 10.57
CA VAL A 50 3.41 -3.32 10.18
C VAL A 50 4.14 -3.42 8.85
N ILE A 51 4.85 -4.51 8.61
CA ILE A 51 5.49 -4.77 7.32
C ILE A 51 5.21 -6.22 6.98
N THR A 52 4.64 -6.44 5.80
CA THR A 52 4.31 -7.78 5.33
C THR A 52 5.44 -8.27 4.43
N ARG A 53 6.21 -9.24 4.92
CA ARG A 53 7.32 -9.81 4.14
C ARG A 53 6.87 -10.89 3.15
N ARG A 54 5.57 -11.19 3.11
CA ARG A 54 4.98 -12.14 2.14
C ARG A 54 4.66 -11.42 0.84
N SER A 55 4.84 -12.14 -0.26
CA SER A 55 4.51 -11.60 -1.57
C SER A 55 3.00 -11.50 -1.74
N ARG A 56 2.51 -10.42 -2.38
CA ARG A 56 1.09 -10.31 -2.76
C ARG A 56 0.61 -11.44 -3.68
N PHE A 57 1.53 -12.11 -4.38
CA PHE A 57 1.20 -13.27 -5.21
C PHE A 57 0.98 -14.55 -4.40
N GLU A 58 1.35 -14.56 -3.12
CA GLU A 58 1.01 -15.62 -2.17
C GLU A 58 -0.35 -15.35 -1.53
N VAL A 59 -0.51 -14.14 -0.98
CA VAL A 59 -1.78 -13.63 -0.46
C VAL A 59 -1.77 -12.10 -0.57
N ASP A 60 -2.69 -11.55 -1.36
CA ASP A 60 -2.85 -10.12 -1.54
C ASP A 60 -3.71 -9.57 -0.39
N LEU A 61 -3.04 -9.05 0.63
CA LEU A 61 -3.69 -8.48 1.80
C LEU A 61 -4.49 -7.21 1.48
N ASN A 62 -4.27 -6.57 0.33
CA ASN A 62 -5.05 -5.42 -0.12
C ASN A 62 -6.22 -5.81 -1.06
N ARG A 63 -6.65 -7.08 -1.00
CA ARG A 63 -7.87 -7.61 -1.65
C ARG A 63 -8.83 -8.17 -0.60
N PRO A 64 -10.15 -8.11 -0.85
CA PRO A 64 -11.12 -8.85 -0.06
C PRO A 64 -10.72 -10.31 0.04
N ARG A 65 -10.97 -10.93 1.19
CA ARG A 65 -10.60 -12.34 1.46
C ARG A 65 -10.93 -13.29 0.30
N ARG A 66 -12.10 -13.14 -0.32
CA ARG A 66 -12.57 -13.97 -1.44
C ARG A 66 -11.73 -13.83 -2.73
N GLU A 67 -10.97 -12.75 -2.87
CA GLU A 67 -10.09 -12.43 -4.00
C GLU A 67 -8.60 -12.38 -3.59
N ALA A 68 -8.28 -12.72 -2.35
CA ALA A 68 -6.94 -12.52 -1.79
C ALA A 68 -5.88 -13.49 -2.33
N VAL A 69 -6.28 -14.56 -3.01
CA VAL A 69 -5.38 -15.55 -3.58
C VAL A 69 -5.66 -15.67 -5.07
N TYR A 70 -4.66 -15.38 -5.90
CA TYR A 70 -4.77 -15.53 -7.34
C TYR A 70 -4.69 -17.02 -7.68
N ARG A 71 -5.81 -17.64 -8.10
CA ARG A 71 -5.87 -19.08 -8.39
C ARG A 71 -5.50 -19.38 -9.84
N THR A 72 -5.85 -18.45 -10.74
CA THR A 72 -5.66 -18.56 -12.18
C THR A 72 -4.88 -17.36 -12.71
N PRO A 73 -4.28 -17.45 -13.92
CA PRO A 73 -3.64 -16.30 -14.54
C PRO A 73 -4.57 -15.10 -14.70
N ALA A 74 -5.88 -15.32 -14.92
CA ALA A 74 -6.86 -14.24 -15.01
C ALA A 74 -6.95 -13.41 -13.72
N ASP A 75 -6.76 -14.05 -12.56
CA ASP A 75 -6.72 -13.36 -11.26
C ASP A 75 -5.45 -12.53 -11.07
N ALA A 76 -4.38 -12.83 -11.83
CA ALA A 76 -3.06 -12.23 -11.74
C ALA A 76 -2.64 -11.51 -13.03
N TRP A 77 -3.57 -10.86 -13.75
CA TRP A 77 -3.27 -10.08 -14.97
C TRP A 77 -2.59 -10.90 -16.08
N GLY A 78 -2.98 -12.17 -16.24
CA GLY A 78 -2.41 -13.10 -17.20
C GLY A 78 -1.10 -13.75 -16.74
N LEU A 79 -0.63 -13.49 -15.52
CA LEU A 79 0.63 -14.05 -15.02
C LEU A 79 0.46 -15.50 -14.57
N GLU A 80 1.33 -16.38 -15.06
CA GLU A 80 1.50 -17.74 -14.55
C GLU A 80 2.27 -17.71 -13.21
N THR A 81 1.57 -17.49 -12.11
CA THR A 81 2.15 -17.35 -10.76
C THR A 81 2.61 -18.69 -10.18
N TRP A 82 1.90 -19.75 -10.49
CA TRP A 82 2.10 -21.11 -9.96
C TRP A 82 2.77 -22.00 -11.00
N ARG A 83 3.54 -23.00 -10.54
CA ARG A 83 4.19 -23.96 -11.46
C ARG A 83 3.16 -24.84 -12.16
N ASP A 84 2.13 -25.25 -11.43
CA ASP A 84 0.96 -25.95 -11.94
C ASP A 84 -0.14 -24.92 -12.18
N GLU A 85 -0.97 -25.09 -13.22
CA GLU A 85 -1.92 -24.06 -13.69
C GLU A 85 -2.95 -23.62 -12.63
N VAL A 86 -3.18 -24.45 -11.60
CA VAL A 86 -4.13 -24.22 -10.51
C VAL A 86 -3.46 -24.53 -9.18
N LEU A 87 -3.60 -23.60 -8.22
CA LEU A 87 -3.19 -23.82 -6.83
C LEU A 87 -4.08 -24.87 -6.17
N ASP A 88 -3.46 -25.86 -5.52
CA ASP A 88 -4.14 -26.88 -4.72
C ASP A 88 -5.02 -26.27 -3.58
N ASP A 89 -6.15 -26.91 -3.29
CA ASP A 89 -7.15 -26.42 -2.34
C ASP A 89 -6.65 -26.37 -0.87
N GLU A 90 -5.72 -27.23 -0.47
CA GLU A 90 -5.09 -27.17 0.87
C GLU A 90 -4.23 -25.91 0.98
N LEU A 91 -3.41 -25.63 -0.03
CA LEU A 91 -2.57 -24.44 -0.09
C LEU A 91 -3.41 -23.18 -0.13
N PHE A 92 -4.45 -23.15 -0.97
CA PHE A 92 -5.39 -22.04 -1.04
C PHE A 92 -6.00 -21.72 0.33
N ARG A 93 -6.47 -22.75 1.06
CA ARG A 93 -6.99 -22.58 2.43
C ARG A 93 -5.92 -22.04 3.38
N GLY A 94 -4.67 -22.53 3.29
CA GLY A 94 -3.56 -22.02 4.10
C GLY A 94 -3.24 -20.54 3.83
N CYS A 95 -3.33 -20.09 2.58
CA CYS A 95 -3.15 -18.67 2.24
C CYS A 95 -4.31 -17.82 2.78
N LEU A 96 -5.54 -18.34 2.76
CA LEU A 96 -6.68 -17.66 3.39
C LEU A 96 -6.56 -17.60 4.91
N THR A 97 -6.08 -18.65 5.58
CA THR A 97 -5.76 -18.59 7.02
C THR A 97 -4.70 -17.54 7.31
N THR A 98 -3.73 -17.35 6.42
CA THR A 98 -2.75 -16.26 6.54
C THR A 98 -3.41 -14.89 6.44
N TRP A 99 -4.35 -14.70 5.50
CA TRP A 99 -5.16 -13.48 5.42
C TRP A 99 -5.92 -13.22 6.72
N ASP A 100 -6.64 -14.23 7.22
CA ASP A 100 -7.45 -14.15 8.45
C ASP A 100 -6.57 -13.74 9.64
N THR A 101 -5.44 -14.44 9.82
CA THR A 101 -4.47 -14.17 10.90
C THR A 101 -3.93 -12.75 10.85
N VAL A 102 -3.64 -12.22 9.66
CA VAL A 102 -3.14 -10.84 9.53
C VAL A 102 -4.21 -9.86 9.98
N TYR A 103 -5.44 -9.97 9.49
CA TYR A 103 -6.51 -9.02 9.85
C TYR A 103 -6.93 -9.12 11.31
N GLU A 104 -6.89 -10.32 11.92
CA GLU A 104 -7.04 -10.50 13.37
C GLU A 104 -5.93 -9.76 14.14
N GLN A 105 -4.67 -9.95 13.73
CA GLN A 105 -3.54 -9.26 14.36
C GLN A 105 -3.53 -7.74 14.14
N LEU A 106 -4.14 -7.25 13.06
CA LEU A 106 -4.37 -5.82 12.84
C LEU A 106 -5.44 -5.30 13.79
N ALA A 107 -6.53 -6.04 13.99
CA ALA A 107 -7.56 -5.70 14.96
C ALA A 107 -6.96 -5.58 16.37
N ASP A 108 -6.21 -6.58 16.82
CA ASP A 108 -5.59 -6.60 18.15
C ASP A 108 -4.70 -5.36 18.41
N ARG A 109 -4.07 -4.83 17.36
CA ARG A 109 -3.22 -3.62 17.44
C ARG A 109 -4.01 -2.33 17.36
N LEU A 110 -5.04 -2.28 16.53
CA LEU A 110 -5.81 -1.07 16.27
C LEU A 110 -6.94 -0.85 17.28
N ASP A 111 -7.51 -1.89 17.87
CA ASP A 111 -8.57 -1.78 18.87
C ASP A 111 -8.14 -0.86 20.05
N PRO A 112 -6.94 -1.02 20.65
CA PRO A 112 -6.46 -0.11 21.69
C PRO A 112 -6.15 1.31 21.18
N VAL A 113 -5.80 1.47 19.91
CA VAL A 113 -5.57 2.79 19.29
C VAL A 113 -6.89 3.52 19.16
N ALA A 114 -7.89 2.85 18.57
CA ALA A 114 -9.24 3.37 18.39
C ALA A 114 -9.93 3.71 19.72
N ALA A 115 -9.66 2.93 20.78
CA ALA A 115 -10.18 3.20 22.12
C ALA A 115 -9.67 4.52 22.73
N ARG A 116 -8.56 5.08 22.23
CA ARG A 116 -8.02 6.38 22.67
C ARG A 116 -8.58 7.56 21.90
N GLY A 117 -9.22 7.33 20.76
CA GLY A 117 -9.79 8.38 19.92
C GLY A 117 -9.55 8.13 18.43
N PRO A 118 -9.89 9.11 17.59
CA PRO A 118 -9.64 9.05 16.16
C PRO A 118 -8.17 8.81 15.82
N PHE A 119 -7.91 8.06 14.75
CA PHE A 119 -6.56 7.77 14.30
C PHE A 119 -6.46 7.82 12.78
N VAL A 120 -5.25 8.09 12.29
CA VAL A 120 -4.89 7.93 10.87
C VAL A 120 -4.04 6.69 10.69
N LEU A 121 -4.30 5.96 9.61
CA LEU A 121 -3.47 4.88 9.11
C LEU A 121 -2.98 5.25 7.72
N LEU A 122 -1.66 5.26 7.55
CA LEU A 122 -1.03 5.48 6.24
C LEU A 122 -0.79 4.11 5.58
N ASP A 123 -1.57 3.82 4.53
CA ASP A 123 -1.45 2.59 3.75
C ASP A 123 -0.48 2.84 2.60
N VAL A 124 0.82 2.61 2.84
CA VAL A 124 1.91 3.01 1.95
C VAL A 124 2.21 1.94 0.90
N HIS A 125 2.10 2.36 -0.37
CA HIS A 125 2.29 1.55 -1.55
C HIS A 125 3.15 2.27 -2.58
N SER A 126 3.55 1.57 -3.65
CA SER A 126 4.27 2.18 -4.76
C SER A 126 3.90 1.61 -6.13
N ASP A 127 3.71 2.46 -7.12
CA ASP A 127 3.29 2.06 -8.46
C ASP A 127 4.40 2.20 -9.51
N ASN A 128 4.41 1.28 -10.48
CA ASN A 128 5.36 1.33 -11.58
C ASN A 128 4.96 2.43 -12.58
N ARG A 129 5.92 3.30 -12.87
CA ARG A 129 5.97 4.31 -13.92
C ARG A 129 6.21 3.73 -15.31
N ARG A 130 7.02 2.68 -15.47
CA ARG A 130 7.35 2.08 -16.79
C ARG A 130 6.84 0.65 -16.89
N ARG A 131 5.52 0.51 -16.96
CA ARG A 131 4.85 -0.81 -16.93
C ARG A 131 5.09 -1.67 -18.17
N HIS A 132 5.33 -1.04 -19.31
CA HIS A 132 5.43 -1.73 -20.60
C HIS A 132 6.86 -2.15 -21.00
N GLY A 133 7.86 -1.89 -20.16
CA GLY A 133 9.26 -2.27 -20.42
C GLY A 133 10.25 -1.25 -19.87
N ALA A 134 11.52 -1.64 -19.74
CA ALA A 134 12.59 -0.75 -19.28
C ALA A 134 12.77 0.46 -20.21
N ASP A 135 12.70 0.20 -21.52
CA ASP A 135 12.85 1.22 -22.57
C ASP A 135 11.51 1.84 -23.00
N ALA A 136 10.38 1.40 -22.42
CA ALA A 136 9.06 1.94 -22.75
C ALA A 136 8.90 3.35 -22.17
N PRO A 137 8.13 4.25 -22.82
CA PRO A 137 7.82 5.54 -22.24
C PRO A 137 7.15 5.38 -20.86
N PRO A 138 7.34 6.34 -19.95
CA PRO A 138 6.61 6.34 -18.70
C PRO A 138 5.11 6.50 -18.94
N GLU A 139 4.30 6.04 -18.00
CA GLU A 139 2.86 6.27 -18.01
C GLU A 139 2.54 7.79 -18.02
N PRO A 140 1.39 8.23 -18.56
CA PRO A 140 1.05 9.64 -18.64
C PRO A 140 0.89 10.29 -17.26
N VAL A 141 1.57 11.42 -17.03
CA VAL A 141 1.49 12.21 -15.78
C VAL A 141 0.07 12.67 -15.43
N ALA A 142 -0.81 12.81 -16.43
CA ALA A 142 -2.21 13.14 -16.21
C ALA A 142 -2.91 12.11 -15.30
N ASP A 143 -2.60 10.83 -15.48
CA ASP A 143 -3.21 9.70 -14.77
C ASP A 143 -2.29 9.12 -13.68
N ASN A 144 -1.09 9.69 -13.50
CA ASN A 144 -0.02 9.17 -12.65
C ASN A 144 0.68 10.32 -11.93
N PRO A 145 0.06 10.86 -10.85
CA PRO A 145 0.75 11.81 -9.98
C PRO A 145 1.96 11.13 -9.32
N GLU A 146 2.92 11.94 -8.85
CA GLU A 146 4.05 11.42 -8.06
C GLU A 146 3.58 10.73 -6.78
N VAL A 147 2.55 11.29 -6.14
CA VAL A 147 1.83 10.64 -5.02
C VAL A 147 0.34 10.71 -5.26
N ASN A 148 -0.30 9.54 -5.43
CA ASN A 148 -1.74 9.41 -5.37
C ASN A 148 -2.18 9.17 -3.92
N VAL A 149 -3.13 9.96 -3.42
CA VAL A 149 -3.77 9.74 -2.12
C VAL A 149 -5.15 9.14 -2.35
N GLY A 150 -5.30 7.85 -2.05
CA GLY A 150 -6.55 7.12 -2.14
C GLY A 150 -7.41 7.33 -0.90
N THR A 151 -8.56 7.98 -1.07
CA THR A 151 -9.49 8.38 0.00
C THR A 151 -10.94 7.98 -0.29
N GLY A 152 -11.19 7.13 -1.29
CA GLY A 152 -12.52 6.88 -1.83
C GLY A 152 -13.53 6.27 -0.84
N SER A 153 -13.05 5.66 0.25
CA SER A 153 -13.91 5.14 1.33
C SER A 153 -13.89 5.97 2.61
N VAL A 154 -13.16 7.09 2.64
CA VAL A 154 -13.05 7.94 3.83
C VAL A 154 -14.34 8.74 4.03
N ASP A 155 -14.80 8.85 5.28
CA ASP A 155 -15.86 9.79 5.67
C ASP A 155 -15.34 11.24 5.58
N ARG A 156 -15.47 11.84 4.39
CA ARG A 156 -15.02 13.22 4.14
C ARG A 156 -15.76 14.28 4.95
N SER A 157 -16.97 13.98 5.43
CA SER A 157 -17.69 14.94 6.30
C SER A 157 -16.96 15.16 7.64
N ARG A 158 -16.17 14.17 8.06
CA ARG A 158 -15.39 14.21 9.29
C ARG A 158 -13.90 14.45 9.04
N PHE A 159 -13.31 13.75 8.07
CA PHE A 159 -11.88 13.76 7.81
C PHE A 159 -11.46 14.61 6.59
N GLY A 160 -12.38 15.41 6.02
CA GLY A 160 -12.07 16.29 4.90
C GLY A 160 -10.90 17.26 5.18
N PRO A 161 -10.94 18.04 6.28
CA PRO A 161 -9.82 18.91 6.67
C PRO A 161 -8.52 18.14 6.89
N LEU A 162 -8.64 16.93 7.46
CA LEU A 162 -7.70 15.79 7.39
C LEU A 162 -6.87 15.74 6.11
N ILE A 163 -7.59 15.33 5.08
CA ILE A 163 -7.07 15.01 3.76
C ILE A 163 -6.50 16.27 3.10
N GLU A 164 -7.23 17.39 3.18
CA GLU A 164 -6.79 18.67 2.61
C GLU A 164 -5.48 19.15 3.21
N ARG A 165 -5.33 19.03 4.54
CA ARG A 165 -4.10 19.38 5.24
C ARG A 165 -2.95 18.48 4.83
N PHE A 166 -3.16 17.16 4.81
CA PHE A 166 -2.14 16.21 4.39
C PHE A 166 -1.62 16.50 2.98
N MET A 167 -2.53 16.72 2.01
CA MET A 167 -2.13 17.00 0.63
C MET A 167 -1.44 18.36 0.49
N THR A 168 -1.91 19.37 1.22
CA THR A 168 -1.27 20.70 1.22
C THR A 168 0.15 20.62 1.76
N ASP A 169 0.34 19.97 2.90
CA ASP A 169 1.66 19.84 3.52
C ASP A 169 2.60 19.01 2.64
N LEU A 170 2.10 17.94 1.99
CA LEU A 170 2.92 17.11 1.10
C LEU A 170 3.32 17.85 -0.19
N ALA A 171 2.47 18.74 -0.69
CA ALA A 171 2.75 19.57 -1.87
C ALA A 171 3.71 20.73 -1.59
N ASP A 172 3.83 21.15 -0.33
CA ASP A 172 4.58 22.35 0.06
C ASP A 172 6.10 22.13 -0.08
N PRO A 173 6.77 22.84 -1.01
CA PRO A 173 8.20 22.68 -1.22
C PRO A 173 9.05 23.17 -0.04
N SER A 174 8.47 23.88 0.94
CA SER A 174 9.16 24.41 2.10
C SER A 174 9.19 23.48 3.31
N LEU A 175 8.31 22.47 3.36
CA LEU A 175 8.21 21.53 4.48
C LEU A 175 9.11 20.30 4.33
N GLY A 176 9.41 19.91 3.10
CA GLY A 176 10.17 18.70 2.79
C GLY A 176 11.46 18.94 1.99
N CYS A 177 11.80 17.97 1.16
CA CYS A 177 12.94 17.94 0.27
C CYS A 177 12.65 18.60 -1.10
N GLY A 178 11.38 18.87 -1.43
CA GLY A 178 11.00 19.60 -2.65
C GLY A 178 9.50 19.50 -2.96
N PRO A 179 9.04 20.15 -4.04
CA PRO A 179 7.65 20.07 -4.46
C PRO A 179 7.28 18.64 -4.86
N VAL A 180 6.05 18.23 -4.54
CA VAL A 180 5.50 16.92 -4.92
C VAL A 180 4.19 17.11 -5.68
N ASP A 181 4.04 16.43 -6.81
CA ASP A 181 2.74 16.32 -7.48
C ASP A 181 1.86 15.32 -6.73
N VAL A 182 1.12 15.80 -5.75
CA VAL A 182 0.17 15.03 -4.96
C VAL A 182 -1.26 15.25 -5.44
N ARG A 183 -2.00 14.17 -5.69
CA ARG A 183 -3.40 14.25 -6.12
C ARG A 183 -4.28 13.17 -5.49
N ASP A 184 -5.54 13.51 -5.30
CA ASP A 184 -6.56 12.68 -4.66
C ASP A 184 -7.28 11.80 -5.68
N ASN A 185 -7.34 10.48 -5.43
CA ASN A 185 -8.16 9.53 -6.19
C ASN A 185 -8.00 9.55 -7.73
N VAL A 186 -6.83 9.92 -8.27
CA VAL A 186 -6.62 9.95 -9.73
C VAL A 186 -6.57 8.55 -10.33
N LYS A 187 -5.75 7.69 -9.73
CA LYS A 187 -5.53 6.32 -10.21
C LYS A 187 -6.04 5.27 -9.23
N PHE A 188 -5.93 5.56 -7.94
CA PHE A 188 -6.27 4.63 -6.87
C PHE A 188 -7.10 5.31 -5.80
N GLU A 189 -8.19 4.66 -5.41
CA GLU A 189 -9.14 5.19 -4.42
C GLU A 189 -8.98 4.54 -3.03
N GLY A 190 -7.94 3.73 -2.84
CA GLY A 190 -7.84 2.80 -1.71
C GLY A 190 -8.61 1.50 -1.95
N ARG A 191 -8.27 0.45 -1.21
CA ARG A 191 -8.87 -0.90 -1.35
C ARG A 191 -9.11 -1.56 0.01
N GLN A 192 -8.85 -2.86 0.12
CA GLN A 192 -9.32 -3.69 1.21
C GLN A 192 -8.94 -3.17 2.59
N LEU A 193 -7.70 -2.71 2.79
CA LEU A 193 -7.30 -2.23 4.11
C LEU A 193 -8.12 -1.01 4.52
N ALA A 194 -8.25 -0.03 3.63
CA ALA A 194 -9.08 1.15 3.85
C ALA A 194 -10.53 0.77 4.13
N TRP A 195 -11.12 -0.11 3.31
CA TRP A 195 -12.50 -0.57 3.49
C TRP A 195 -12.70 -1.26 4.83
N TRP A 196 -11.79 -2.17 5.21
CA TRP A 196 -11.87 -2.89 6.48
C TRP A 196 -11.71 -1.98 7.69
N VAL A 197 -10.79 -1.01 7.65
CA VAL A 197 -10.61 -0.03 8.73
C VAL A 197 -11.86 0.84 8.88
N HIS A 198 -12.41 1.35 7.78
CA HIS A 198 -13.58 2.23 7.83
C HIS A 198 -14.86 1.50 8.25
N ASP A 199 -14.99 0.21 7.91
CA ASP A 199 -16.08 -0.66 8.38
C ASP A 199 -15.96 -0.98 9.88
N ARG A 200 -14.76 -1.34 10.34
CA ARG A 200 -14.51 -1.72 11.74
C ARG A 200 -14.49 -0.54 12.70
N TYR A 201 -13.96 0.60 12.27
CA TYR A 201 -13.77 1.81 13.09
C TYR A 201 -14.51 3.01 12.49
N PRO A 202 -15.84 2.93 12.34
CA PRO A 202 -16.62 3.97 11.67
C PRO A 202 -16.44 5.29 12.41
N ARG A 203 -16.11 6.35 11.65
CA ARG A 203 -15.84 7.72 12.16
C ARG A 203 -14.64 7.84 13.11
N VAL A 204 -13.89 6.76 13.37
CA VAL A 204 -12.72 6.76 14.26
C VAL A 204 -11.45 6.56 13.44
N GLY A 205 -11.41 5.56 12.57
CA GLY A 205 -10.28 5.32 11.67
C GLY A 205 -10.39 6.14 10.39
N CYS A 206 -9.28 6.73 9.96
CA CYS A 206 -9.10 7.34 8.65
C CYS A 206 -7.90 6.71 7.96
N VAL A 207 -8.09 6.15 6.77
CA VAL A 207 -7.00 5.57 5.96
C VAL A 207 -6.67 6.48 4.78
N LEU A 208 -5.39 6.86 4.69
CA LEU A 208 -4.83 7.49 3.50
C LEU A 208 -4.04 6.43 2.73
N ALA A 209 -4.58 5.96 1.61
CA ALA A 209 -3.92 4.96 0.77
C ALA A 209 -2.93 5.65 -0.17
N LEU A 210 -1.67 5.69 0.23
CA LEU A 210 -0.60 6.40 -0.47
C LEU A 210 0.00 5.50 -1.54
N GLU A 211 0.01 5.98 -2.76
CA GLU A 211 0.62 5.29 -3.90
C GLU A 211 1.71 6.18 -4.49
N PHE A 212 2.96 5.86 -4.18
CA PHE A 212 4.14 6.59 -4.67
C PHE A 212 4.56 6.07 -6.05
N GLU A 213 4.67 6.95 -7.04
CA GLU A 213 5.30 6.59 -8.30
C GLU A 213 6.76 6.16 -8.04
N LYS A 214 7.21 5.06 -8.64
CA LYS A 214 8.57 4.53 -8.48
C LYS A 214 9.62 5.33 -9.27
N THR A 215 9.76 6.60 -8.92
CA THR A 215 10.88 7.44 -9.38
C THR A 215 12.15 7.22 -8.56
N PHE A 216 12.01 6.60 -7.39
CA PHE A 216 13.04 6.34 -6.38
C PHE A 216 13.81 5.02 -6.55
N MET A 217 13.60 4.32 -7.67
CA MET A 217 14.35 3.13 -8.04
C MET A 217 14.28 2.91 -9.55
N ASP A 218 15.21 2.12 -10.08
CA ASP A 218 15.02 1.50 -11.39
C ASP A 218 14.13 0.26 -11.24
N GLU A 219 12.94 0.30 -11.84
CA GLU A 219 11.88 -0.71 -11.70
C GLU A 219 12.21 -2.09 -12.27
N TRP A 220 13.23 -2.17 -13.12
CA TRP A 220 13.57 -3.35 -13.90
C TRP A 220 14.82 -4.05 -13.39
N THR A 221 15.78 -3.29 -12.86
CA THR A 221 17.00 -3.78 -12.22
C THR A 221 16.87 -3.89 -10.71
N GLY A 222 15.99 -3.09 -10.10
CA GLY A 222 15.75 -3.09 -8.66
C GLY A 222 16.72 -2.19 -7.90
N VAL A 223 17.59 -1.47 -8.60
CA VAL A 223 18.59 -0.60 -8.00
C VAL A 223 17.90 0.61 -7.37
N PRO A 224 18.09 0.88 -6.07
CA PRO A 224 17.51 2.02 -5.38
C PRO A 224 18.18 3.33 -5.80
N ASP A 225 17.41 4.41 -5.79
CA ASP A 225 17.90 5.78 -5.78
C ASP A 225 17.79 6.32 -4.34
N GLU A 226 18.90 6.24 -3.60
CA GLU A 226 18.96 6.53 -2.17
C GLU A 226 18.55 7.97 -1.81
N GLU A 227 18.91 8.93 -2.65
CA GLU A 227 18.55 10.34 -2.45
C GLU A 227 17.05 10.55 -2.59
N LYS A 228 16.43 9.93 -3.60
CA LYS A 228 14.97 10.02 -3.79
C LYS A 228 14.18 9.29 -2.73
N ILE A 229 14.67 8.16 -2.22
CA ILE A 229 14.04 7.47 -1.08
C ILE A 229 14.08 8.41 0.13
N ALA A 230 15.25 8.96 0.47
CA ALA A 230 15.38 9.89 1.59
C ALA A 230 14.48 11.13 1.43
N CYS A 231 14.39 11.66 0.20
CA CYS A 231 13.52 12.78 -0.14
C CYS A 231 12.04 12.45 0.09
N ALA A 232 11.57 11.29 -0.40
CA ALA A 232 10.19 10.84 -0.20
C ALA A 232 9.87 10.58 1.28
N THR A 233 10.79 9.98 2.02
CA THR A 233 10.68 9.80 3.48
C THR A 233 10.56 11.16 4.19
N ALA A 234 11.41 12.13 3.85
CA ALA A 234 11.38 13.47 4.44
C ALA A 234 10.07 14.20 4.13
N ASN A 235 9.59 14.14 2.88
CA ASN A 235 8.31 14.72 2.47
C ASN A 235 7.14 14.10 3.25
N LEU A 236 7.11 12.77 3.37
CA LEU A 236 6.05 12.10 4.14
C LEU A 236 6.11 12.48 5.63
N ALA A 237 7.30 12.49 6.23
CA ALA A 237 7.50 12.87 7.63
C ALA A 237 7.02 14.30 7.93
N ALA A 238 7.23 15.22 6.99
CA ALA A 238 6.82 16.61 7.12
C ALA A 238 5.30 16.81 7.22
N THR A 239 4.49 15.84 6.76
CA THR A 239 3.02 15.89 6.86
C THR A 239 2.49 15.50 8.25
N LEU A 240 3.29 14.80 9.07
CA LEU A 240 2.82 14.19 10.32
C LEU A 240 2.34 15.22 11.36
N PRO A 241 3.04 16.36 11.58
CA PRO A 241 2.53 17.38 12.50
C PRO A 241 1.18 17.98 12.06
N GLY A 242 0.94 18.06 10.75
CA GLY A 242 -0.34 18.49 10.20
C GLY A 242 -1.46 17.50 10.49
N ILE A 243 -1.18 16.21 10.33
CA ILE A 243 -2.12 15.13 10.71
C ILE A 243 -2.46 15.22 12.20
N GLU A 244 -1.47 15.32 13.08
CA GLU A 244 -1.68 15.42 14.53
C GLU A 244 -2.55 16.63 14.89
N THR A 245 -2.26 17.79 14.30
CA THR A 245 -3.03 19.03 14.50
C THR A 245 -4.50 18.85 14.14
N GLU A 246 -4.80 18.19 13.02
CA GLU A 246 -6.19 18.00 12.60
C GLU A 246 -6.89 16.87 13.39
N LEU A 247 -6.17 15.85 13.84
CA LEU A 247 -6.70 14.84 14.75
C LEU A 247 -7.15 15.45 16.08
N ASP A 248 -6.36 16.36 16.66
CA ASP A 248 -6.68 17.05 17.91
C ASP A 248 -7.93 17.96 17.83
N ARG A 249 -8.32 18.34 16.61
CA ARG A 249 -9.53 19.13 16.35
C ARG A 249 -10.78 18.27 16.19
N LEU A 250 -10.63 16.96 16.02
CA LEU A 250 -11.79 16.09 15.88
C LEU A 250 -12.50 15.93 17.23
N PRO A 251 -13.83 16.10 17.25
CA PRO A 251 -14.64 15.95 18.46
C PRO A 251 -14.79 14.48 18.87
#